data_AF-A0A024USG4-F1
#
_entry.id   AF-A0A024USG4-F1
#
_cell.length_a   1.000
_cell.length_b   1.000
_cell.length_c   1.000
_cell.angle_alpha   90.00
_cell.angle_beta   90.00
_cell.angle_gamma   90.00
#
_symmetry.space_group_name_H-M   'P 1'
#
loop_
_entity.id
_entity.type
_entity.pdbx_description
1 polymer ?
#
loop_
_entity_poly.entity_id
_entity_poly.type
_entity_poly.pdbx_seq_one_letter_code
_entity_poly.pdbx_strand_id
1 'polypeptide(L)'
;MGQKQVTAKIEALAKSTFPSLTDAQWKDGMTGHGGTERDSDTRTEWKHACTRGISGTPQYLLNDVLINAEPTWTFDDWMAFLEPLLHPQNEAAA
;
A
#
# COMPACT_ATOMS: atom_id res chain seq x y z
N MET A 1 6.36 -25.40 0.12
CA MET A 1 4.95 -25.17 0.52
C MET A 1 4.16 -24.92 -0.74
N GLY A 2 3.04 -25.61 -0.97
CA GLY A 2 2.24 -25.43 -2.19
C GLY A 2 1.30 -24.21 -2.10
N GLN A 3 0.90 -23.65 -3.25
CA GLN A 3 0.00 -22.48 -3.34
C GLN A 3 -1.24 -22.63 -2.44
N LYS A 4 -1.91 -23.79 -2.47
CA LYS A 4 -3.10 -24.06 -1.65
C LYS A 4 -2.84 -23.92 -0.14
N GLN A 5 -1.69 -24.40 0.34
CA GLN A 5 -1.32 -24.30 1.74
C GLN A 5 -1.01 -22.85 2.14
N VAL A 6 -0.39 -22.08 1.24
CA VAL A 6 -0.11 -20.66 1.45
C VAL A 6 -1.43 -19.88 1.54
N THR A 7 -2.33 -20.07 0.56
CA THR A 7 -3.65 -19.39 0.56
C THR A 7 -4.45 -19.69 1.82
N ALA A 8 -4.52 -20.95 2.26
CA ALA A 8 -5.23 -21.32 3.48
C ALA A 8 -4.65 -20.66 4.75
N LYS A 9 -3.32 -20.52 4.84
CA LYS A 9 -2.67 -19.82 5.96
C LYS A 9 -2.98 -18.33 5.97
N ILE A 10 -2.95 -17.69 4.80
CA ILE A 10 -3.30 -16.27 4.68
C ILE A 10 -4.78 -16.06 4.99
N GLU A 11 -5.66 -16.97 4.57
CA GLU A 11 -7.10 -16.91 4.88
C GLU A 11 -7.35 -16.94 6.39
N ALA A 12 -6.70 -17.88 7.10
CA ALA A 12 -6.82 -17.99 8.54
C ALA A 12 -6.35 -16.72 9.25
N LEU A 13 -5.23 -16.15 8.81
CA LEU A 13 -4.72 -14.88 9.34
C LEU A 13 -5.72 -13.74 9.08
N ALA A 14 -6.20 -13.61 7.83
CA ALA A 14 -7.12 -12.56 7.42
C ALA A 14 -8.43 -12.59 8.21
N LYS A 15 -9.03 -13.77 8.41
CA LYS A 15 -10.24 -13.93 9.22
C LYS A 15 -10.01 -13.64 10.70
N SER A 16 -8.81 -13.90 11.22
CA SER A 16 -8.47 -13.55 12.61
C SER A 16 -8.35 -12.03 12.81
N THR A 17 -7.78 -11.34 11.82
CA THR A 17 -7.59 -9.89 11.85
C THR A 17 -8.87 -9.12 11.52
N PHE A 18 -9.68 -9.67 10.60
CA PHE A 18 -10.92 -9.08 10.12
C PHE A 18 -12.08 -10.08 10.30
N PRO A 19 -12.69 -10.15 11.49
CA PRO A 19 -13.73 -11.15 11.78
C PRO A 19 -14.98 -11.05 10.91
N SER A 20 -15.22 -9.89 10.27
CA SER A 20 -16.33 -9.68 9.34
C SER A 20 -16.03 -10.13 7.90
N LEU A 21 -14.81 -10.58 7.60
CA LEU A 21 -14.42 -11.06 6.28
C LEU A 21 -15.15 -12.36 5.96
N THR A 22 -16.03 -12.30 4.96
CA THR A 22 -16.80 -13.45 4.51
C THR A 22 -16.00 -14.35 3.56
N ASP A 23 -16.40 -15.62 3.47
CA ASP A 23 -15.84 -16.58 2.50
C ASP A 23 -16.00 -16.09 1.05
N ALA A 24 -17.11 -15.42 0.76
CA ALA A 24 -17.39 -14.87 -0.56
C ALA A 24 -16.40 -13.76 -0.93
N GLN A 25 -16.15 -12.81 0.00
CA GLN A 25 -15.17 -11.74 -0.20
C GLN A 25 -13.75 -12.29 -0.33
N TRP A 26 -13.38 -13.29 0.49
CA TRP A 26 -12.09 -13.94 0.39
C TRP A 26 -11.91 -14.63 -0.97
N LYS A 27 -12.91 -15.39 -1.42
CA LYS A 27 -12.88 -16.11 -2.70
C LYS A 27 -12.81 -15.16 -3.89
N ASP A 28 -13.52 -14.03 -3.84
CA ASP A 28 -13.44 -12.97 -4.85
C ASP A 28 -12.04 -12.35 -4.91
N GLY A 29 -11.43 -12.07 -3.75
CA GLY A 29 -10.08 -11.53 -3.66
C GLY A 29 -8.96 -12.51 -4.07
N MET A 30 -9.17 -13.81 -3.88
CA MET A 30 -8.13 -14.86 -3.99
C MET A 30 -8.49 -15.94 -5.02
N THR A 31 -8.90 -15.54 -6.22
CA THR A 31 -9.39 -16.45 -7.28
C THR A 31 -8.38 -17.49 -7.76
N GLY A 32 -7.08 -17.23 -7.58
CA GLY A 32 -6.01 -18.15 -7.97
C GLY A 32 -5.72 -18.19 -9.48
N HIS A 33 -6.34 -17.32 -10.27
CA HIS A 33 -6.07 -17.12 -11.69
C HIS A 33 -6.10 -15.63 -12.03
N GLY A 34 -5.38 -15.23 -13.09
CA GLY A 34 -5.40 -13.86 -13.59
C GLY A 34 -6.67 -13.52 -14.36
N GLY A 35 -6.74 -12.28 -14.86
CA GLY A 35 -7.85 -11.77 -15.69
C GLY A 35 -9.09 -11.35 -14.92
N THR A 36 -9.01 -11.29 -13.59
CA THR A 36 -10.04 -10.71 -12.72
C THR A 36 -9.81 -9.20 -12.57
N GLU A 37 -10.81 -8.48 -12.07
CA GLU A 37 -10.65 -7.06 -11.71
C GLU A 37 -9.51 -6.88 -10.69
N ARG A 38 -9.45 -7.75 -9.67
CA ARG A 38 -8.38 -7.75 -8.66
C ARG A 38 -6.99 -7.97 -9.24
N ASP A 39 -6.85 -8.86 -10.23
CA ASP A 39 -5.59 -9.04 -10.96
C ASP A 39 -5.21 -7.76 -11.75
N SER A 40 -6.18 -7.12 -12.40
CA SER A 40 -5.97 -5.86 -13.12
C SER A 40 -5.54 -4.73 -12.19
N ASP A 41 -6.21 -4.56 -11.06
CA ASP A 41 -5.87 -3.54 -10.04
C ASP A 41 -4.47 -3.78 -9.49
N THR A 42 -4.17 -5.01 -9.06
CA THR A 42 -2.85 -5.39 -8.52
C THR A 42 -1.74 -5.13 -9.55
N ARG A 43 -1.96 -5.48 -10.81
CA ARG A 43 -0.98 -5.23 -11.89
C ARG A 43 -0.84 -3.74 -12.21
N THR A 44 -1.91 -2.96 -12.08
CA THR A 44 -1.88 -1.51 -12.29
C THR A 44 -1.08 -0.83 -11.20
N GLU A 45 -1.32 -1.18 -9.93
CA GLU A 45 -0.55 -0.69 -8.78
C GLU A 45 0.93 -1.08 -8.86
N TRP A 46 1.24 -2.33 -9.21
CA TRP A 46 2.62 -2.79 -9.42
C TRP A 46 3.33 -1.97 -10.49
N LYS A 47 2.69 -1.79 -11.66
CA LYS A 47 3.25 -0.98 -12.74
C LYS A 47 3.41 0.48 -12.33
N HIS A 48 2.43 1.02 -11.61
CA HIS A 48 2.47 2.39 -11.11
C HIS A 48 3.71 2.62 -10.24
N ALA A 49 4.04 1.69 -9.34
CA ALA A 49 5.29 1.73 -8.56
C ALA A 49 6.53 1.63 -9.46
N CYS A 50 6.59 0.64 -10.37
CA CYS A 50 7.73 0.46 -11.27
C CYS A 50 8.01 1.69 -12.16
N THR A 51 6.97 2.36 -12.65
CA THR A 51 7.11 3.59 -13.48
C THR A 51 7.73 4.76 -12.71
N ARG A 52 7.72 4.72 -11.38
CA ARG A 52 8.34 5.70 -10.48
C ARG A 52 9.73 5.28 -10.01
N GLY A 53 10.32 4.25 -10.64
CA GLY A 53 11.66 3.76 -10.31
C GLY A 53 11.74 2.97 -9.00
N ILE A 54 10.59 2.62 -8.40
CA ILE A 54 10.54 1.88 -7.14
C ILE A 54 10.93 0.42 -7.38
N SER A 55 11.97 -0.03 -6.70
CA SER A 55 12.52 -1.39 -6.77
C SER A 55 12.62 -2.09 -5.40
N GLY A 56 12.21 -1.42 -4.32
CA GLY A 56 12.28 -1.91 -2.95
C GLY A 56 11.18 -1.34 -2.07
N THR A 57 11.13 -1.76 -0.80
CA THR A 57 10.16 -1.29 0.20
C THR A 57 10.82 -1.11 1.58
N PRO A 58 10.31 -0.22 2.45
CA PRO A 58 9.26 0.74 2.16
C PRO A 58 9.76 1.87 1.24
N GLN A 59 8.82 2.49 0.53
CA GLN A 59 9.03 3.71 -0.25
C GLN A 59 7.83 4.61 -0.03
N TYR A 60 8.07 5.92 0.03
CA TYR A 60 7.03 6.88 0.38
C TYR A 60 6.95 7.95 -0.71
N LEU A 61 5.73 8.36 -1.03
CA LEU A 61 5.47 9.37 -2.03
C LEU A 61 4.46 10.37 -1.47
N LEU A 62 4.70 11.65 -1.73
CA LEU A 62 3.74 12.72 -1.48
C LEU A 62 3.32 13.29 -2.82
N ASN A 63 2.05 13.12 -3.20
CA ASN A 63 1.51 13.57 -4.48
C ASN A 63 2.39 13.12 -5.67
N ASP A 64 2.73 11.82 -5.71
CA ASP A 64 3.61 11.20 -6.73
C ASP A 64 5.09 11.64 -6.72
N VAL A 65 5.50 12.52 -5.80
CA VAL A 65 6.91 12.87 -5.61
C VAL A 65 7.53 11.96 -4.56
N LEU A 66 8.64 11.31 -4.91
CA LEU A 66 9.39 10.47 -3.98
C LEU A 66 9.92 11.31 -2.83
N ILE A 67 9.69 10.88 -1.60
CA ILE A 67 10.24 11.52 -0.41
C ILE A 67 11.31 10.61 0.22
N ASN A 68 12.40 11.23 0.67
CA ASN A 68 13.51 10.53 1.31
C ASN A 68 13.22 10.31 2.81
N ALA A 69 12.16 9.56 3.10
CA ALA A 69 11.77 9.21 4.45
C ALA A 69 12.41 7.87 4.87
N GLU A 70 12.85 7.79 6.12
CA GLU A 70 13.43 6.57 6.67
C GLU A 70 12.32 5.65 7.21
N PRO A 71 12.47 4.31 7.13
CA PRO A 71 11.53 3.37 7.74
C PRO A 71 11.33 3.56 9.24
N THR A 72 12.26 4.24 9.91
CA THR A 72 12.27 4.53 11.34
C THR A 72 11.62 5.85 11.72
N TRP A 73 11.13 6.65 10.75
CA TRP A 73 10.42 7.90 11.06
C TRP A 73 9.26 7.64 12.00
N THR A 74 9.25 8.41 13.09
CA THR A 74 8.17 8.44 14.07
C THR A 74 7.01 9.29 13.56
N PHE A 75 5.89 9.27 14.28
CA PHE A 75 4.77 10.17 13.99
C PHE A 75 5.20 11.65 13.97
N ASP A 76 6.05 12.05 14.92
CA ASP A 76 6.50 13.44 15.03
C ASP A 76 7.40 13.83 13.84
N ASP A 77 8.25 12.92 13.35
CA ASP A 77 9.05 13.15 12.13
C ASP A 77 8.15 13.35 10.90
N TRP A 78 7.10 12.53 10.77
CA TRP A 78 6.12 12.66 9.70
C TRP A 78 5.38 13.99 9.76
N MET A 79 4.94 14.40 10.94
CA MET A 79 4.24 15.68 11.11
C MET A 79 5.17 16.86 10.83
N ALA A 80 6.41 16.84 11.33
CA ALA A 80 7.40 17.88 11.04
C ALA A 80 7.67 18.04 9.54
N PHE A 81 7.63 16.95 8.76
CA PHE A 81 7.75 16.99 7.31
C PHE A 81 6.49 17.53 6.61
N LEU A 82 5.29 17.12 7.06
CA LEU A 82 4.03 17.43 6.38
C LEU A 82 3.49 18.82 6.72
N GLU A 83 3.61 19.29 7.96
CA GLU A 83 3.01 20.55 8.43
C GLU A 83 3.33 21.77 7.55
N PRO A 84 4.60 22.01 7.13
CA PRO A 84 4.92 23.14 6.27
C PRO A 84 4.20 23.10 4.91
N LEU A 85 3.86 21.90 4.42
CA LEU A 85 3.25 21.69 3.11
C LEU A 85 1.73 21.90 3.12
N LEU A 86 1.10 21.97 4.30
CA LEU A 86 -0.34 22.20 4.46
C LEU A 86 -0.73 23.68 4.34
N HIS A 87 0.22 24.60 4.52
CA HIS A 87 -0.02 26.05 4.52
C HIS A 87 0.96 26.81 3.61
N PRO A 88 0.96 26.55 2.29
CA PRO A 88 1.92 27.15 1.35
C PRO A 88 1.80 28.68 1.20
N GLN A 89 0.78 29.31 1.78
CA GLN A 89 0.49 30.75 1.64
C GLN A 89 1.18 31.65 2.68
N ASN A 90 1.91 31.11 3.65
CA ASN A 90 2.55 31.91 4.70
C ASN A 90 3.96 32.44 4.37
N GLU A 91 4.55 32.07 3.23
CA GLU A 91 5.88 32.57 2.83
C GLU A 91 5.86 33.70 1.79
N ALA A 92 4.72 33.96 1.13
CA ALA A 92 4.61 35.01 0.11
C ALA A 92 4.29 36.41 0.67
N ALA A 93 4.36 36.60 1.99
CA ALA A 93 3.99 37.83 2.70
C ALA A 93 5.11 38.38 3.61
N ALA A 94 6.38 38.17 3.24
CA ALA A 94 7.54 38.79 3.89
C ALA A 94 8.41 39.55 2.88
#